data_AF-A0A9X1NJU8-F1
#
_entry.id   AF-A0A9X1NJU8-F1
#
_cell.length_a   1.000
_cell.length_b   1.000
_cell.length_c   1.000
_cell.angle_alpha   90.00
_cell.angle_beta   90.00
_cell.angle_gamma   90.00
#
_symmetry.space_group_name_H-M   'P 1'
#
loop_
_entity.id
_entity.type
_entity.pdbx_description
1 polymer ?
#
loop_
_entity_poly.entity_id
_entity_poly.type
_entity_poly.pdbx_seq_one_letter_code
_entity_poly.pdbx_strand_id
1 'polypeptide(L)'
;MGRVIAVANQKGGVAKTTSVASLGAAFVLRGLRVLLVDLDPQSSLTFSLGIDPDVVEYSISDVVRGEVDLTTARLRTSEGMDLIPSTIDLLAAEAMLLPAPQREFVVRRGLEEVLSTYDVILLDCSPSLGLLTLNALAAADEVIVPLQCEMLSHRGVGQLLDTVADVHRLLNPRLRVRGLLPTMYDKRSVHARAVLGDVKRRYRVPVLNPIPRSVKFAEAPSVGTTIIATSPSSSGARAYFRIADGLLRAWRFGGRKAAPPAAPRPTRMAPSVRPPAPGEADAM
;
A
#
# COMPACT_ATOMS: atom_id res chain seq x y z
N MET A 1 9.73 -10.61 -16.43
CA MET A 1 8.89 -10.95 -15.26
C MET A 1 8.25 -9.67 -14.76
N GLY A 2 6.94 -9.72 -14.49
CA GLY A 2 6.22 -8.60 -13.90
C GLY A 2 6.76 -8.22 -12.52
N ARG A 3 6.72 -6.92 -12.20
CA ARG A 3 7.09 -6.39 -10.88
C ARG A 3 5.87 -6.41 -9.96
N VAL A 4 5.96 -7.07 -8.81
CA VAL A 4 4.88 -7.10 -7.82
C VAL A 4 5.15 -6.07 -6.72
N ILE A 5 4.21 -5.15 -6.50
CA ILE A 5 4.34 -4.06 -5.52
C ILE A 5 3.17 -4.09 -4.55
N ALA A 6 3.45 -4.27 -3.27
CA ALA A 6 2.46 -4.10 -2.21
C ALA A 6 2.36 -2.64 -1.79
N VAL A 7 1.15 -2.15 -1.56
CA VAL A 7 0.90 -0.85 -0.93
C VAL A 7 0.26 -1.08 0.43
N ALA A 8 1.08 -0.97 1.49
CA ALA A 8 0.71 -1.41 2.83
C ALA A 8 0.92 -0.33 3.89
N ASN A 9 -0.02 -0.25 4.83
CA ASN A 9 0.08 0.48 6.09
C ASN A 9 -1.10 0.10 7.00
N GLN A 10 -0.79 -0.23 8.26
CA GLN A 10 -1.78 -0.51 9.31
C GLN A 10 -2.72 0.66 9.62
N LYS A 11 -2.34 1.91 9.31
CA LYS A 11 -3.22 3.06 9.50
C LYS A 11 -4.25 3.12 8.37
N GLY A 12 -5.53 3.21 8.74
CA GLY A 12 -6.62 3.56 7.82
C GLY A 12 -6.48 4.99 7.27
N GLY A 13 -7.10 5.26 6.12
CA GLY A 13 -7.20 6.62 5.57
C GLY A 13 -5.90 7.24 5.02
N VAL A 14 -4.77 6.52 4.97
CA VAL A 14 -3.49 7.06 4.46
C VAL A 14 -3.35 7.07 2.93
N ALA A 15 -4.45 6.86 2.21
CA ALA A 15 -4.53 6.81 0.74
C ALA A 15 -3.79 5.62 0.09
N LYS A 16 -3.91 4.40 0.65
CA LYS A 16 -3.39 3.15 0.06
C LYS A 16 -4.08 2.85 -1.28
N THR A 17 -5.39 2.64 -1.24
CA THR A 17 -6.26 2.43 -2.39
C THR A 17 -6.11 3.50 -3.47
N THR A 18 -6.17 4.77 -3.09
CA THR A 18 -5.96 5.88 -4.03
C THR A 18 -4.60 5.81 -4.71
N SER A 19 -3.55 5.40 -3.97
CA SER A 19 -2.21 5.24 -4.53
C SER A 19 -2.14 4.06 -5.49
N VAL A 20 -2.76 2.92 -5.16
CA VAL A 20 -2.82 1.74 -6.03
C VAL A 20 -3.51 2.09 -7.34
N ALA A 21 -4.72 2.62 -7.27
CA ALA A 21 -5.49 2.99 -8.46
C ALA A 21 -4.74 4.02 -9.32
N SER A 22 -4.26 5.12 -8.71
CA SER A 22 -3.59 6.20 -9.45
C SER A 22 -2.25 5.79 -10.04
N LEU A 23 -1.47 4.95 -9.35
CA LEU A 23 -0.22 4.40 -9.92
C LEU A 23 -0.53 3.43 -11.05
N GLY A 24 -1.55 2.58 -10.89
CA GLY A 24 -1.99 1.66 -11.92
C GLY A 24 -2.34 2.38 -13.23
N ALA A 25 -3.21 3.38 -13.16
CA ALA A 25 -3.59 4.19 -14.31
C ALA A 25 -2.39 4.94 -14.90
N ALA A 26 -1.49 5.47 -14.06
CA ALA A 26 -0.27 6.11 -14.52
C ALA A 26 0.65 5.16 -15.29
N PHE A 27 0.75 3.89 -14.87
CA PHE A 27 1.53 2.85 -15.55
C PHE A 27 0.89 2.41 -16.88
N VAL A 28 -0.44 2.28 -16.94
CA VAL A 28 -1.14 1.98 -18.21
C VAL A 28 -0.86 3.06 -19.25
N LEU A 29 -0.89 4.34 -18.84
CA LEU A 29 -0.53 5.46 -19.73
C LEU A 29 0.96 5.48 -20.13
N ARG A 30 1.80 4.59 -19.60
CA ARG A 30 3.18 4.34 -20.06
C ARG A 30 3.30 3.09 -20.92
N GLY A 31 2.17 2.49 -21.32
CA GLY A 31 2.12 1.32 -22.19
C GLY A 31 2.40 0.01 -21.46
N LEU A 32 2.18 -0.06 -20.15
CA LEU A 32 2.40 -1.27 -19.36
C LEU A 32 1.09 -2.04 -19.18
N ARG A 33 1.21 -3.36 -19.15
CA ARG A 33 0.13 -4.26 -18.74
C ARG A 33 0.09 -4.29 -17.21
N VAL A 34 -1.01 -3.82 -16.63
CA VAL A 34 -1.15 -3.63 -15.19
C VAL A 34 -2.28 -4.49 -14.64
N LEU A 35 -1.96 -5.25 -13.59
CA LEU A 35 -2.93 -5.93 -12.74
C LEU A 35 -3.03 -5.23 -11.39
N LEU A 36 -4.25 -4.99 -10.94
CA LEU A 36 -4.55 -4.56 -9.58
C LEU A 36 -5.19 -5.73 -8.83
N VAL A 37 -4.84 -5.91 -7.56
CA VAL A 37 -5.46 -6.91 -6.68
C VAL A 37 -5.94 -6.19 -5.43
N ASP A 38 -7.25 -6.20 -5.21
CA ASP A 38 -7.87 -5.66 -4.00
C ASP A 38 -7.78 -6.74 -2.90
N LEU A 39 -7.02 -6.48 -1.83
CA LEU A 39 -6.89 -7.39 -0.67
C LEU A 39 -7.54 -6.79 0.59
N ASP A 40 -8.51 -5.89 0.40
CA ASP A 40 -9.31 -5.33 1.48
C ASP A 40 -10.75 -5.84 1.38
N PRO A 41 -11.30 -6.52 2.41
CA PRO A 41 -12.71 -6.91 2.40
C PRO A 41 -13.69 -5.72 2.30
N GLN A 42 -13.23 -4.50 2.61
CA GLN A 42 -14.02 -3.29 2.38
C GLN A 42 -14.12 -2.89 0.90
N SER A 43 -13.42 -3.59 0.01
CA SER A 43 -13.58 -3.51 -1.45
C SER A 43 -13.41 -2.09 -2.00
N SER A 44 -12.61 -1.27 -1.32
CA SER A 44 -12.48 0.16 -1.61
C SER A 44 -11.84 0.40 -2.96
N LEU A 45 -10.90 -0.45 -3.39
CA LEU A 45 -10.29 -0.34 -4.70
C LEU A 45 -11.31 -0.68 -5.79
N THR A 46 -11.99 -1.82 -5.60
CA THR A 46 -13.02 -2.33 -6.49
C THR A 46 -14.09 -1.26 -6.76
N PHE A 47 -14.69 -0.73 -5.69
CA PHE A 47 -15.68 0.33 -5.77
C PHE A 47 -15.13 1.62 -6.41
N SER A 48 -13.92 2.04 -6.04
CA SER A 48 -13.33 3.29 -6.57
C SER A 48 -13.10 3.28 -8.09
N LEU A 49 -13.03 2.09 -8.69
CA LEU A 49 -12.85 1.88 -10.14
C LEU A 49 -14.17 1.63 -10.87
N GLY A 50 -15.30 1.92 -10.22
CA GLY A 50 -16.63 1.89 -10.83
C GLY A 50 -17.25 0.50 -10.91
N ILE A 51 -16.71 -0.48 -10.18
CA ILE A 51 -17.24 -1.84 -10.11
C ILE A 51 -17.94 -1.99 -8.76
N ASP A 52 -19.23 -2.30 -8.79
CA ASP A 52 -20.02 -2.58 -7.59
C ASP A 52 -19.65 -3.97 -7.02
N PRO A 53 -19.08 -4.06 -5.81
CA PRO A 53 -18.70 -5.34 -5.20
C PRO A 53 -19.87 -6.31 -5.00
N ASP A 54 -21.11 -5.80 -4.86
CA ASP A 54 -22.27 -6.64 -4.56
C ASP A 54 -22.75 -7.46 -5.77
N VAL A 55 -22.28 -7.12 -6.98
CA VAL A 55 -22.65 -7.82 -8.23
C VAL A 55 -21.47 -8.55 -8.87
N VAL A 56 -20.32 -8.61 -8.20
CA VAL A 56 -19.13 -9.35 -8.65
C VAL A 56 -19.40 -10.86 -8.54
N GLU A 57 -19.25 -11.59 -9.65
CA GLU A 57 -19.44 -13.04 -9.69
C GLU A 57 -18.29 -13.80 -9.00
N TYR A 58 -17.05 -13.39 -9.25
CA TYR A 58 -15.84 -13.99 -8.68
C TYR A 58 -14.85 -12.91 -8.24
N SER A 59 -14.22 -13.15 -7.09
CA SER A 59 -13.34 -12.22 -6.40
C SER A 59 -12.05 -12.89 -5.92
N ILE A 60 -11.16 -12.11 -5.31
CA ILE A 60 -9.97 -12.65 -4.64
C ILE A 60 -10.33 -13.64 -3.51
N SER A 61 -11.55 -13.54 -2.97
CA SER A 61 -12.08 -14.45 -1.94
C SER A 61 -12.11 -15.89 -2.46
N ASP A 62 -12.62 -16.07 -3.68
CA ASP A 62 -12.82 -17.36 -4.33
C ASP A 62 -11.47 -17.96 -4.78
N VAL A 63 -10.56 -17.09 -5.23
CA VAL A 63 -9.16 -17.46 -5.50
C VAL A 63 -8.47 -17.96 -4.22
N VAL A 64 -8.65 -17.25 -3.11
CA VAL A 64 -8.05 -17.62 -1.82
C VAL A 64 -8.61 -18.96 -1.31
N ARG A 65 -9.89 -19.24 -1.56
CA ARG A 65 -10.51 -20.54 -1.26
C ARG A 65 -10.08 -21.65 -2.23
N GLY A 66 -9.47 -21.30 -3.36
CA GLY A 66 -9.07 -22.25 -4.41
C GLY A 66 -10.25 -22.73 -5.26
N GLU A 67 -11.34 -21.96 -5.31
CA GLU A 67 -12.56 -22.29 -6.06
C GLU A 67 -12.43 -21.90 -7.53
N VAL A 68 -11.71 -20.80 -7.81
CA VAL A 68 -11.40 -20.33 -9.17
C VAL A 68 -9.94 -19.86 -9.26
N ASP A 69 -9.41 -19.81 -10.48
CA ASP A 69 -8.12 -19.17 -10.74
C ASP A 69 -8.23 -17.64 -10.84
N LEU A 70 -7.07 -16.97 -10.80
CA LEU A 70 -7.00 -15.51 -10.91
C LEU A 70 -7.44 -14.97 -12.26
N THR A 71 -7.35 -15.78 -13.32
CA THR A 71 -7.75 -15.37 -14.67
C THR A 71 -9.26 -15.30 -14.79
N THR A 72 -9.97 -16.19 -14.08
CA THR A 72 -11.43 -16.27 -14.01
C THR A 72 -12.01 -15.13 -13.19
N ALA A 73 -11.40 -14.78 -12.06
CA ALA A 73 -11.83 -13.65 -11.23
C ALA A 73 -11.47 -12.26 -11.80
N ARG A 74 -10.84 -12.20 -12.98
CA ARG A 74 -10.30 -10.96 -13.53
C ARG A 74 -11.39 -10.13 -14.23
N LEU A 75 -11.48 -8.86 -13.84
CA LEU A 75 -12.30 -7.85 -14.48
C LEU A 75 -11.45 -6.80 -15.21
N ARG A 76 -12.01 -6.19 -16.25
CA ARG A 76 -11.39 -5.08 -16.99
C ARG A 76 -11.93 -3.74 -16.50
N THR A 77 -11.03 -2.81 -16.17
CA THR A 77 -11.40 -1.44 -15.79
C THR A 77 -11.52 -0.53 -17.01
N SER A 78 -12.28 0.57 -16.88
CA SER A 78 -12.44 1.60 -17.93
C SER A 78 -11.13 2.30 -18.31
N GLU A 79 -10.19 2.37 -17.38
CA GLU A 79 -8.87 2.98 -17.55
C GLU A 79 -7.78 1.99 -18.04
N GLY A 80 -8.17 0.78 -18.45
CA GLY A 80 -7.28 -0.16 -19.13
C GLY A 80 -6.38 -1.00 -18.23
N MET A 81 -6.62 -1.01 -16.92
CA MET A 81 -6.04 -1.97 -15.98
C MET A 81 -6.93 -3.22 -15.93
N ASP A 82 -6.32 -4.36 -15.61
CA ASP A 82 -7.06 -5.53 -15.13
C ASP A 82 -7.14 -5.47 -13.59
N LEU A 83 -8.24 -5.94 -13.02
CA LEU A 83 -8.52 -5.92 -11.60
C LEU A 83 -8.97 -7.31 -11.14
N ILE A 84 -8.41 -7.77 -10.03
CA ILE A 84 -9.00 -8.84 -9.22
C ILE A 84 -9.77 -8.15 -8.10
N PRO A 85 -11.11 -8.19 -8.14
CA PRO A 85 -11.94 -7.47 -7.19
C PRO A 85 -11.93 -8.16 -5.82
N SER A 86 -12.36 -7.43 -4.82
CA SER A 86 -12.64 -7.95 -3.47
C SER A 86 -14.12 -7.80 -3.16
N THR A 87 -14.58 -8.61 -2.21
CA THR A 87 -15.92 -8.55 -1.61
C THR A 87 -15.80 -8.75 -0.11
N ILE A 88 -16.89 -8.50 0.63
CA ILE A 88 -16.93 -8.70 2.08
C ILE A 88 -16.63 -10.15 2.50
N ASP A 89 -16.89 -11.12 1.62
CA ASP A 89 -16.64 -12.54 1.85
C ASP A 89 -15.16 -12.86 2.09
N LEU A 90 -14.26 -11.96 1.70
CA LEU A 90 -12.82 -12.10 1.93
C LEU A 90 -12.50 -12.22 3.44
N LEU A 91 -13.34 -11.67 4.33
CA LEU A 91 -13.22 -11.88 5.78
C LEU A 91 -13.35 -13.36 6.16
N ALA A 92 -14.34 -14.05 5.60
CA ALA A 92 -14.55 -15.46 5.85
C ALA A 92 -13.43 -16.30 5.23
N ALA A 93 -12.96 -15.93 4.03
CA ALA A 93 -11.83 -16.59 3.38
C ALA A 93 -10.54 -16.46 4.21
N GLU A 94 -10.24 -15.29 4.76
CA GLU A 94 -9.09 -15.08 5.64
C GLU A 94 -9.17 -15.96 6.90
N ALA A 95 -10.34 -16.07 7.52
CA ALA A 95 -10.55 -16.92 8.68
C ALA A 95 -10.31 -18.41 8.36
N MET A 96 -10.75 -18.87 7.18
CA MET A 96 -10.51 -20.25 6.70
C MET A 96 -9.04 -20.56 6.44
N LEU A 97 -8.24 -19.55 6.08
CA LEU A 97 -6.80 -19.71 5.86
C LEU A 97 -6.00 -19.88 7.16
N LEU A 98 -6.51 -19.42 8.31
CA LEU A 98 -5.76 -19.47 9.57
C LEU A 98 -5.19 -20.85 9.95
N PRO A 99 -5.96 -21.96 9.88
CA PRO A 99 -5.41 -23.28 10.15
C PRO A 99 -4.60 -23.87 8.99
N ALA A 100 -4.64 -23.28 7.79
CA ALA A 100 -4.04 -23.87 6.61
C ALA A 100 -2.50 -23.82 6.66
N PRO A 101 -1.81 -24.90 6.19
CA PRO A 101 -0.37 -24.86 6.02
C PRO A 101 0.00 -23.86 4.93
N GLN A 102 1.13 -23.16 5.11
CA GLN A 102 1.63 -22.19 4.12
C GLN A 102 0.59 -21.12 3.73
N ARG A 103 -0.29 -20.76 4.66
CA ARG A 103 -1.34 -19.75 4.51
C ARG A 103 -0.82 -18.38 4.12
N GLU A 104 0.45 -18.08 4.41
CA GLU A 104 1.13 -16.83 4.07
C GLU A 104 1.51 -16.73 2.58
N PHE A 105 1.36 -17.82 1.81
CA PHE A 105 1.79 -17.90 0.42
C PHE A 105 0.65 -18.10 -0.57
N VAL A 106 -0.61 -18.03 -0.13
CA VAL A 106 -1.80 -18.29 -0.95
C VAL A 106 -1.88 -17.30 -2.12
N VAL A 107 -1.78 -16.00 -1.84
CA VAL A 107 -1.80 -14.95 -2.88
C VAL A 107 -0.60 -15.10 -3.82
N ARG A 108 0.59 -15.43 -3.27
CA ARG A 108 1.78 -15.63 -4.10
C ARG A 108 1.59 -16.75 -5.12
N ARG A 109 1.06 -17.91 -4.69
CA ARG A 109 0.80 -19.05 -5.58
C ARG A 109 -0.20 -18.69 -6.67
N GLY A 110 -1.28 -18.01 -6.32
CA GLY A 110 -2.24 -17.54 -7.33
C GLY A 110 -1.55 -16.65 -8.39
N LEU A 111 -0.68 -15.73 -7.96
CA LEU A 111 -0.04 -14.81 -8.89
C LEU A 111 0.92 -15.49 -9.87
N GLU A 112 1.47 -16.68 -9.55
CA GLU A 112 2.50 -17.37 -10.36
C GLU A 112 2.07 -17.54 -11.83
N GLU A 113 0.80 -17.85 -12.06
CA GLU A 113 0.24 -18.08 -13.40
C GLU A 113 0.19 -16.81 -14.27
N VAL A 114 0.10 -15.64 -13.63
CA VAL A 114 -0.09 -14.35 -14.32
C VAL A 114 1.15 -13.45 -14.33
N LEU A 115 2.24 -13.84 -13.64
CA LEU A 115 3.48 -13.06 -13.55
C LEU A 115 4.13 -12.74 -14.90
N SER A 116 3.88 -13.54 -15.94
CA SER A 116 4.40 -13.33 -17.29
C SER A 116 3.48 -12.42 -18.15
N THR A 117 2.21 -12.33 -17.77
CA THR A 117 1.16 -11.58 -18.49
C THR A 117 1.16 -10.09 -18.16
N TYR A 118 1.64 -9.71 -16.98
CA TYR A 118 1.67 -8.32 -16.54
C TYR A 118 3.09 -7.81 -16.35
N ASP A 119 3.28 -6.53 -16.65
CA ASP A 119 4.55 -5.85 -16.42
C ASP A 119 4.62 -5.30 -14.98
N VAL A 120 3.45 -4.94 -14.42
CA VAL A 120 3.30 -4.46 -13.04
C VAL A 120 2.05 -5.08 -12.40
N ILE A 121 2.18 -5.57 -11.17
CA ILE A 121 1.08 -6.02 -10.32
C ILE A 121 1.08 -5.17 -9.05
N LEU A 122 -0.04 -4.51 -8.73
CA LEU A 122 -0.20 -3.72 -7.51
C LEU A 122 -1.17 -4.40 -6.55
N LEU A 123 -0.75 -4.60 -5.30
CA LEU A 123 -1.56 -5.22 -4.25
C LEU A 123 -2.03 -4.13 -3.27
N ASP A 124 -3.34 -3.89 -3.18
CA ASP A 124 -3.93 -2.96 -2.21
C ASP A 124 -4.22 -3.69 -0.90
N CYS A 125 -3.44 -3.39 0.13
CA CYS A 125 -3.60 -4.06 1.42
C CYS A 125 -4.62 -3.36 2.30
N SER A 126 -5.38 -4.13 3.08
CA SER A 126 -6.26 -3.61 4.13
C SER A 126 -5.52 -2.78 5.19
N PRO A 127 -6.19 -1.94 5.99
CA PRO A 127 -5.60 -1.21 7.12
C PRO A 127 -5.30 -2.13 8.33
N SER A 128 -4.63 -3.24 8.09
CA SER A 128 -4.25 -4.21 9.12
C SER A 128 -2.88 -4.80 8.82
N LEU A 129 -2.25 -5.42 9.83
CA LEU A 129 -1.11 -6.34 9.64
C LEU A 129 -1.58 -7.80 9.76
N GLY A 130 -2.80 -8.06 9.28
CA GLY A 130 -3.41 -9.39 9.27
C GLY A 130 -2.79 -10.34 8.24
N LEU A 131 -3.40 -11.50 8.08
CA LEU A 131 -2.89 -12.57 7.24
C LEU A 131 -2.87 -12.19 5.76
N LEU A 132 -3.85 -11.43 5.29
CA LEU A 132 -3.87 -10.95 3.90
C LEU A 132 -2.75 -9.94 3.60
N THR A 133 -2.42 -9.06 4.55
CA THR A 133 -1.26 -8.16 4.42
C THR A 133 0.05 -8.95 4.39
N LEU A 134 0.17 -10.00 5.23
CA LEU A 134 1.34 -10.90 5.18
C LEU A 134 1.45 -11.62 3.83
N ASN A 135 0.33 -12.09 3.28
CA ASN A 135 0.27 -12.68 1.94
C ASN A 135 0.76 -11.71 0.86
N ALA A 136 0.30 -10.46 0.89
CA ALA A 136 0.72 -9.43 -0.06
C ALA A 136 2.24 -9.18 0.01
N LEU A 137 2.80 -9.06 1.22
CA LEU A 137 4.23 -8.85 1.42
C LEU A 137 5.06 -10.10 1.04
N ALA A 138 4.55 -11.30 1.29
CA ALA A 138 5.19 -12.55 0.89
C ALA A 138 5.23 -12.74 -0.64
N ALA A 139 4.28 -12.14 -1.38
CA ALA A 139 4.22 -12.15 -2.83
C ALA A 139 4.99 -11.01 -3.50
N ALA A 140 5.18 -9.87 -2.82
CA ALA A 140 5.72 -8.66 -3.44
C ALA A 140 7.26 -8.65 -3.59
N ASP A 141 7.75 -8.07 -4.69
CA ASP A 141 9.16 -7.69 -4.81
C ASP A 141 9.47 -6.46 -3.93
N GLU A 142 8.50 -5.56 -3.83
CA GLU A 142 8.67 -4.24 -3.26
C GLU A 142 7.43 -3.79 -2.48
N VAL A 143 7.64 -3.03 -1.41
CA VAL A 143 6.54 -2.38 -0.67
C VAL A 143 6.68 -0.86 -0.71
N ILE A 144 5.57 -0.19 -1.04
CA ILE A 144 5.39 1.25 -0.86
C ILE A 144 4.57 1.45 0.42
N VAL A 145 4.99 2.39 1.24
CA VAL A 145 4.35 2.68 2.53
C VAL A 145 3.74 4.09 2.50
N PRO A 146 2.45 4.24 2.18
CA PRO A 146 1.77 5.53 2.28
C PRO A 146 1.72 6.00 3.74
N LEU A 147 1.94 7.28 3.99
CA LEU A 147 1.77 7.87 5.31
C LEU A 147 1.22 9.28 5.20
N GLN A 148 0.36 9.64 6.14
CA GLN A 148 0.00 11.04 6.36
C GLN A 148 1.05 11.69 7.28
N CYS A 149 1.42 12.94 7.01
CA CYS A 149 2.37 13.67 7.86
C CYS A 149 1.67 14.36 9.04
N GLU A 150 0.97 13.58 9.87
CA GLU A 150 0.21 14.03 11.05
C GLU A 150 0.86 13.54 12.36
N MET A 151 0.38 14.02 13.52
CA MET A 151 0.87 13.52 14.82
C MET A 151 0.81 11.99 14.92
N LEU A 152 1.78 11.38 15.61
CA LEU A 152 1.92 9.93 15.84
C LEU A 152 2.19 9.05 14.59
N SER A 153 2.27 9.63 13.39
CA SER A 153 2.47 8.86 12.15
C SER A 153 3.78 8.07 12.11
N HIS A 154 4.76 8.41 12.94
CA HIS A 154 6.03 7.67 13.05
C HIS A 154 5.88 6.30 13.71
N ARG A 155 4.98 6.12 14.70
CA ARG A 155 4.83 4.83 15.39
C ARG A 155 4.34 3.74 14.45
N GLY A 156 3.29 4.02 13.68
CA GLY A 156 2.73 3.07 12.72
C GLY A 156 3.69 2.70 11.59
N VAL A 157 4.53 3.64 11.14
CA VAL A 157 5.59 3.35 10.17
C VAL A 157 6.65 2.41 10.75
N GLY A 158 7.02 2.58 12.03
CA GLY A 158 7.96 1.68 12.70
C GLY A 158 7.47 0.23 12.72
N GLN A 159 6.26 0.01 13.21
CA GLN A 159 5.66 -1.32 13.32
C GLN A 159 5.53 -2.01 11.96
N LEU A 160 5.11 -1.29 10.92
CA LEU A 160 5.08 -1.86 9.58
C LEU A 160 6.48 -2.24 9.08
N LEU A 161 7.49 -1.40 9.31
CA LEU A 161 8.86 -1.70 8.89
C LEU A 161 9.45 -2.90 9.64
N ASP A 162 9.10 -3.10 10.91
CA ASP A 162 9.39 -4.32 11.67
C ASP A 162 8.77 -5.54 10.98
N THR A 163 7.47 -5.49 10.68
CA THR A 163 6.77 -6.58 9.98
C THR A 163 7.39 -6.88 8.62
N VAL A 164 7.72 -5.85 7.83
CA VAL A 164 8.37 -6.03 6.52
C VAL A 164 9.76 -6.67 6.68
N ALA A 165 10.50 -6.33 7.74
CA ALA A 165 11.79 -6.96 8.03
C ALA A 165 11.65 -8.44 8.43
N ASP A 166 10.64 -8.78 9.22
CA ASP A 166 10.33 -10.17 9.56
C ASP A 166 9.88 -10.98 8.34
N VAL A 167 8.98 -10.44 7.53
CA VAL A 167 8.57 -11.09 6.27
C VAL A 167 9.78 -11.29 5.36
N HIS A 168 10.67 -10.30 5.23
CA HIS A 168 11.88 -10.44 4.44
C HIS A 168 12.78 -11.59 4.92
N ARG A 169 12.98 -11.70 6.23
CA ARG A 169 13.84 -12.72 6.84
C ARG A 169 13.23 -14.12 6.79
N LEU A 170 11.92 -14.23 6.99
CA LEU A 170 11.24 -15.50 7.25
C LEU A 170 10.51 -16.06 6.02
N LEU A 171 9.98 -15.20 5.14
CA LEU A 171 9.02 -15.60 4.11
C LEU A 171 9.46 -15.21 2.69
N ASN A 172 10.05 -14.02 2.53
CA ASN A 172 10.37 -13.45 1.21
C ASN A 172 11.67 -12.63 1.20
N PRO A 173 12.85 -13.26 1.01
CA PRO A 173 14.14 -12.59 0.95
C PRO A 173 14.31 -11.57 -0.20
N ARG A 174 13.38 -11.51 -1.16
CA ARG A 174 13.42 -10.54 -2.26
C ARG A 174 12.75 -9.23 -1.91
N LEU A 175 11.85 -9.23 -0.90
CA LEU A 175 11.07 -8.06 -0.50
C LEU A 175 11.97 -6.89 -0.10
N ARG A 176 11.71 -5.71 -0.68
CA ARG A 176 12.43 -4.47 -0.36
C ARG A 176 11.46 -3.33 -0.09
N VAL A 177 11.88 -2.40 0.77
CA VAL A 177 11.10 -1.16 0.94
C VAL A 177 11.48 -0.21 -0.19
N ARG A 178 10.53 0.01 -1.11
CA ARG A 178 10.72 0.95 -2.23
C ARG A 178 10.79 2.37 -1.71
N GLY A 179 9.87 2.73 -0.82
CA GLY A 179 9.89 4.03 -0.18
C GLY A 179 8.64 4.35 0.60
N LEU A 180 8.79 5.39 1.41
CA LEU A 180 7.71 6.03 2.12
C LEU A 180 7.04 7.02 1.17
N LEU A 181 5.71 6.99 1.09
CA LEU A 181 4.91 7.85 0.24
C LEU A 181 4.12 8.84 1.10
N PRO A 182 4.58 10.10 1.24
CA PRO A 182 3.82 11.11 1.97
C PRO A 182 2.54 11.44 1.21
N THR A 183 1.38 11.24 1.83
CA THR A 183 0.07 11.51 1.26
C THR A 183 -0.61 12.68 1.95
N MET A 184 -1.56 13.30 1.25
CA MET A 184 -2.29 14.50 1.71
C MET A 184 -1.35 15.62 2.18
N TYR A 185 -0.19 15.73 1.54
CA TYR A 185 0.91 16.57 2.00
C TYR A 185 0.63 18.05 1.73
N ASP A 186 0.80 18.88 2.76
CA ASP A 186 0.83 20.33 2.64
C ASP A 186 2.26 20.84 2.87
N LYS A 187 2.88 21.35 1.80
CA LYS A 187 4.24 21.91 1.83
C LYS A 187 4.38 23.16 2.70
N ARG A 188 3.27 23.87 2.98
CA ARG A 188 3.26 25.06 3.82
C ARG A 188 3.29 24.69 5.30
N SER A 189 2.77 23.53 5.66
CA SER A 189 2.76 23.02 7.02
C SER A 189 4.20 22.77 7.52
N VAL A 190 4.57 23.48 8.59
CA VAL A 190 5.83 23.25 9.32
C VAL A 190 5.83 21.85 9.92
N HIS A 191 4.69 21.42 10.48
CA HIS A 191 4.52 20.10 11.07
C HIS A 191 4.75 18.98 10.05
N ALA A 192 4.13 19.09 8.87
CA ALA A 192 4.28 18.07 7.82
C ALA A 192 5.76 17.92 7.38
N ARG A 193 6.47 19.05 7.25
CA ARG A 193 7.91 19.08 6.94
C ARG A 193 8.75 18.45 8.05
N ALA A 194 8.46 18.75 9.31
CA ALA A 194 9.16 18.18 10.46
C ALA A 194 8.97 16.66 10.53
N VAL A 195 7.72 16.17 10.47
CA VAL A 195 7.41 14.74 10.47
C VAL A 195 8.14 14.01 9.34
N LEU A 196 8.11 14.56 8.12
CA LEU A 196 8.78 13.95 6.98
C LEU A 196 10.31 13.90 7.17
N GLY A 197 10.89 14.98 7.71
CA GLY A 197 12.30 15.03 8.04
C GLY A 197 12.69 13.99 9.09
N ASP A 198 11.89 13.84 10.15
CA ASP A 198 12.13 12.90 11.24
C ASP A 198 12.08 11.45 10.76
N VAL A 199 11.03 11.11 10.01
CA VAL A 199 10.84 9.80 9.40
C VAL A 199 12.01 9.46 8.47
N LYS A 200 12.44 10.41 7.64
CA LYS A 200 13.59 10.23 6.75
C LYS A 200 14.89 9.95 7.53
N ARG A 201 15.15 10.70 8.62
CA ARG A 201 16.36 10.52 9.44
C ARG A 201 16.34 9.20 10.21
N ARG A 202 15.17 8.83 10.76
CA ARG A 202 15.00 7.67 11.63
C ARG A 202 15.11 6.35 10.88
N TYR A 203 14.38 6.21 9.77
CA TYR A 203 14.23 4.92 9.10
C TYR A 203 15.21 4.71 7.94
N ARG A 204 15.86 5.79 7.44
CA ARG A 204 16.81 5.73 6.31
C ARG A 204 16.22 5.06 5.04
N VAL A 205 14.90 5.09 4.91
CA VAL A 205 14.16 4.59 3.76
C VAL A 205 14.00 5.72 2.74
N PRO A 206 14.04 5.44 1.42
CA PRO A 206 13.73 6.43 0.40
C PRO A 206 12.35 7.07 0.64
N VAL A 207 12.26 8.37 0.41
CA VAL A 207 10.98 9.09 0.42
C VAL A 207 10.60 9.35 -1.03
N LEU A 208 9.43 8.86 -1.44
CA LEU A 208 8.87 9.10 -2.76
C LEU A 208 8.30 10.53 -2.85
N ASN A 209 7.99 10.98 -4.07
CA ASN A 209 7.43 12.31 -4.28
C ASN A 209 6.12 12.47 -3.48
N PRO A 210 5.99 13.48 -2.62
CA PRO A 210 4.77 13.70 -1.84
C PRO A 210 3.55 13.91 -2.73
N ILE A 211 2.43 13.28 -2.36
CA ILE A 211 1.11 13.49 -2.95
C ILE A 211 0.45 14.68 -2.24
N PRO A 212 0.20 15.80 -2.95
CA PRO A 212 -0.40 16.98 -2.33
C PRO A 212 -1.85 16.71 -1.92
N ARG A 213 -2.33 17.40 -0.87
CA ARG A 213 -3.77 17.42 -0.54
C ARG A 213 -4.57 18.02 -1.69
N SER A 214 -5.66 17.37 -2.08
CA SER A 214 -6.57 17.85 -3.13
C SER A 214 -7.95 17.24 -2.96
N VAL A 215 -9.01 18.04 -3.14
CA VAL A 215 -10.42 17.58 -3.12
C VAL A 215 -10.72 16.64 -4.30
N LYS A 216 -9.99 16.79 -5.40
CA LYS A 216 -10.12 15.97 -6.62
C LYS A 216 -9.91 14.47 -6.40
N PHE A 217 -9.21 14.11 -5.33
CA PHE A 217 -9.04 12.70 -4.95
C PHE A 217 -10.33 12.06 -4.44
N ALA A 218 -11.23 12.84 -3.83
CA ALA A 218 -12.53 12.36 -3.37
C ALA A 218 -13.58 12.37 -4.49
N GLU A 219 -13.43 13.27 -5.47
CA GLU A 219 -14.33 13.38 -6.62
C GLU A 219 -14.15 12.20 -7.59
N ALA A 220 -12.91 11.73 -7.84
CA ALA A 220 -12.67 10.72 -8.86
C ALA A 220 -13.40 9.36 -8.60
N PRO A 221 -13.36 8.79 -7.38
CA PRO A 221 -14.10 7.57 -7.06
C PRO A 221 -15.61 7.68 -7.26
N SER A 222 -16.22 8.88 -7.06
CA SER A 222 -17.66 9.08 -7.24
C SER A 222 -18.14 8.91 -8.69
N VAL A 223 -17.22 8.93 -9.66
CA VAL A 223 -17.50 8.63 -11.07
C VAL A 223 -16.78 7.36 -11.54
N GLY A 224 -16.33 6.52 -10.60
CA GLY A 224 -15.73 5.21 -10.89
C GLY A 224 -14.41 5.25 -11.64
N THR A 225 -13.59 6.29 -11.45
CA THR A 225 -12.29 6.44 -12.14
C THR A 225 -11.23 7.07 -11.23
N THR A 226 -9.98 7.11 -11.68
CA THR A 226 -8.88 7.72 -10.94
C THR A 226 -8.71 9.21 -11.20
N ILE A 227 -7.91 9.87 -10.35
CA ILE A 227 -7.49 11.27 -10.61
C ILE A 227 -6.71 11.41 -11.93
N ILE A 228 -6.13 10.31 -12.43
CA ILE A 228 -5.35 10.31 -13.67
C ILE A 228 -6.28 10.56 -14.85
N ALA A 229 -7.44 9.91 -14.89
CA ALA A 229 -8.47 10.14 -15.91
C ALA A 229 -9.21 11.46 -15.70
N THR A 230 -9.71 11.73 -14.49
CA THR A 230 -10.59 12.90 -14.25
C THR A 230 -9.85 14.23 -14.24
N SER A 231 -8.56 14.25 -13.89
CA SER A 231 -7.79 15.48 -13.68
C SER A 231 -6.28 15.27 -13.94
N PRO A 232 -5.88 14.89 -15.17
CA PRO A 232 -4.50 14.54 -15.51
C PRO A 232 -3.49 15.68 -15.29
N SER A 233 -3.93 16.93 -15.44
CA SER A 233 -3.10 18.12 -15.24
C SER A 233 -3.01 18.57 -13.77
N SER A 234 -3.71 17.90 -12.85
CA SER A 234 -3.70 18.26 -11.42
C SER A 234 -2.31 18.05 -10.79
N SER A 235 -2.07 18.71 -9.66
CA SER A 235 -0.83 18.50 -8.88
C SER A 235 -0.73 17.08 -8.34
N GLY A 236 -1.86 16.45 -7.99
CA GLY A 236 -1.96 15.05 -7.56
C GLY A 236 -1.59 14.07 -8.67
N ALA A 237 -2.24 14.17 -9.83
CA ALA A 237 -1.92 13.32 -10.99
C ALA A 237 -0.45 13.45 -11.41
N ARG A 238 0.07 14.69 -11.51
CA ARG A 238 1.50 14.93 -11.79
C ARG A 238 2.44 14.37 -10.72
N ALA A 239 2.00 14.21 -9.47
CA ALA A 239 2.80 13.55 -8.44
C ALA A 239 2.89 12.04 -8.70
N TYR A 240 1.77 11.38 -9.00
CA TYR A 240 1.76 9.95 -9.35
C TYR A 240 2.53 9.64 -10.63
N PHE A 241 2.40 10.46 -11.68
CA PHE A 241 3.22 10.30 -12.89
C PHE A 241 4.72 10.36 -12.59
N ARG A 242 5.16 11.33 -11.77
CA ARG A 242 6.58 11.41 -11.38
C ARG A 242 7.05 10.20 -10.58
N ILE A 243 6.18 9.61 -9.75
CA ILE A 243 6.49 8.38 -9.03
C ILE A 243 6.62 7.22 -10.01
N ALA A 244 5.62 7.01 -10.88
CA ALA A 244 5.63 5.97 -11.90
C ALA A 244 6.89 6.06 -12.78
N ASP A 245 7.21 7.24 -13.30
CA ASP A 245 8.42 7.47 -14.11
C ASP A 245 9.71 7.21 -13.31
N GLY A 246 9.72 7.54 -12.02
CA GLY A 246 10.83 7.24 -11.12
C GLY A 246 11.04 5.74 -10.90
N LEU A 247 9.95 4.99 -10.73
CA LEU A 247 9.97 3.53 -10.59
C LEU A 247 10.46 2.86 -11.87
N LEU A 248 9.94 3.27 -13.03
CA LEU A 248 10.36 2.74 -14.33
C LEU A 248 11.84 2.97 -14.62
N ARG A 249 12.36 4.17 -14.32
CA ARG A 249 13.81 4.43 -14.40
C ARG A 249 14.59 3.51 -13.48
N ALA A 250 14.13 3.34 -12.24
CA ALA A 250 14.82 2.48 -11.26
C ALA A 250 14.83 1.00 -11.68
N TRP A 251 13.80 0.52 -12.39
CA TRP A 251 13.74 -0.85 -12.89
C TRP A 251 14.60 -1.07 -14.14
N ARG A 252 14.70 -0.07 -15.03
CA ARG A 252 15.50 -0.14 -16.27
C ARG A 252 17.00 -0.12 -16.03
N PHE A 253 17.47 0.75 -15.14
CA PHE A 253 18.91 0.95 -14.88
C PHE A 253 19.43 0.09 -13.72
N GLY A 254 18.92 -1.14 -13.57
CA GLY A 254 19.10 -2.03 -12.41
C GLY A 254 20.41 -1.86 -11.63
N GLY A 255 20.36 -1.05 -10.57
CA GLY A 255 21.52 -0.73 -9.74
C GLY A 255 21.24 0.23 -8.58
N ARG A 256 20.44 -0.24 -7.60
CA ARG A 256 20.23 0.32 -6.23
C ARG A 256 19.61 1.71 -6.07
N LYS A 257 18.32 1.76 -5.66
CA LYS A 257 17.76 2.71 -4.65
C LYS A 257 16.49 2.16 -3.95
N ALA A 258 16.34 0.83 -3.82
CA ALA A 258 15.39 0.25 -2.86
C ALA A 258 16.20 -0.24 -1.66
N ALA A 259 15.87 0.23 -0.46
CA ALA A 259 16.57 -0.19 0.73
C ALA A 259 16.07 -1.60 1.12
N PRO A 260 16.95 -2.50 1.61
CA PRO A 260 16.46 -3.62 2.39
C PRO A 260 15.60 -3.08 3.54
N PRO A 261 14.61 -3.84 4.02
CA PRO A 261 13.82 -3.43 5.17
C PRO A 261 14.74 -3.07 6.33
N ALA A 262 14.70 -1.81 6.76
CA ALA A 262 15.51 -1.36 7.88
C ALA A 262 14.74 -1.67 9.16
N ALA A 263 15.30 -2.51 10.04
CA ALA A 263 14.81 -2.62 11.39
C ALA A 263 14.91 -1.23 12.08
N PRO A 264 13.84 -0.73 12.72
CA PRO A 264 13.91 0.49 13.50
C PRO A 264 14.99 0.38 14.55
N ARG A 265 15.81 1.43 14.66
CA ARG A 265 16.75 1.52 15.78
C ARG A 265 15.96 1.65 17.09
N PRO A 266 16.38 0.98 18.18
CA PRO A 266 15.80 1.23 19.49
C PRO A 266 15.90 2.71 19.80
N THR A 267 14.76 3.36 19.98
CA THR A 267 14.71 4.73 20.49
C THR A 267 15.19 4.66 21.92
N ARG A 268 16.31 5.34 22.27
CA ARG A 268 16.48 5.81 23.65
C ARG A 268 15.21 6.60 23.98
N MET A 269 14.39 6.09 24.88
CA MET A 269 13.27 6.84 25.42
C MET A 269 13.84 8.14 26.01
N ALA A 270 13.23 9.28 25.70
CA ALA A 270 13.45 10.47 26.51
C ALA A 270 13.04 10.14 27.96
N PRO A 271 13.76 10.66 28.99
CA PRO A 271 13.36 10.43 30.37
C PRO A 271 11.90 10.85 30.54
N SER A 272 11.10 9.96 31.11
CA SER A 272 9.71 10.26 31.42
C SER A 272 9.68 11.45 32.38
N VAL A 273 8.99 12.51 31.99
CA VAL A 273 8.57 13.54 32.95
C VAL A 273 7.58 12.85 33.87
N ARG A 274 8.00 12.56 35.11
CA ARG A 274 7.07 12.10 36.14
C ARG A 274 6.03 13.20 36.35
N PRO A 275 4.73 12.89 36.39
CA PRO A 275 3.75 13.86 36.85
C PRO A 275 4.08 14.25 38.30
N PRO A 276 3.80 15.49 38.72
CA PRO A 276 3.96 15.89 40.11
C PRO A 276 3.07 15.00 40.99
N ALA A 277 3.61 14.55 42.12
CA ALA A 277 2.86 13.79 43.10
C ALA A 277 1.70 14.65 43.65
N PRO A 278 0.49 14.09 43.83
CA PRO A 278 -0.59 14.81 44.48
C PRO A 278 -0.36 14.83 46.00
N GLY A 279 -0.25 16.04 46.56
CA GLY A 279 -0.36 16.26 48.01
C GLY A 279 0.80 17.04 48.62
N GLU A 280 0.65 18.37 48.67
CA GLU A 280 1.11 19.23 49.76
C GLU A 280 0.45 20.60 49.56
N ALA A 281 -0.85 20.63 49.82
CA ALA A 281 -1.57 21.85 50.16
C ALA A 281 -2.06 21.63 51.59
N ASP A 282 -1.19 21.93 52.56
CA ASP A 282 -1.51 22.31 53.94
C ASP A 282 -0.20 22.47 54.73
N ALA A 283 0.35 23.70 54.77
CA ALA A 283 0.99 24.31 55.94
C ALA A 283 1.66 25.66 55.59
N MET A 284 1.19 26.70 56.28
CA MET A 284 1.67 28.10 56.40
C MET A 284 1.26 29.10 55.31
#